data_AF-A0A5N6ICY1-F1
#
_entry.id   AF-A0A5N6ICY1-F1
#
_cell.length_a   1.000
_cell.length_b   1.000
_cell.length_c   1.000
_cell.angle_alpha   90.00
_cell.angle_beta   90.00
_cell.angle_gamma   90.00
#
_symmetry.space_group_name_H-M   'P 1'
#
loop_
_entity.id
_entity.type
_entity.pdbx_description
1 polymer ?
#
loop_
_entity_poly.entity_id
_entity_poly.type
_entity_poly.pdbx_seq_one_letter_code
_entity_poly.pdbx_strand_id
1 'polypeptide(L)' 'MSGRKQVIIRFTPEGFEQHDEVVLNIIKEDTDTDQFFSKPSFPPIYHPPPLTQEAITKLKALDGVDVIIAQGED' A
#
# COMPACT_ATOMS: atom_id res chain seq x y z
N MET A 1 18.68 -9.18 -6.75
CA MET A 1 17.37 -9.40 -7.39
C MET A 1 16.41 -8.40 -6.79
N SER A 2 15.88 -7.47 -7.59
CA SER A 2 15.00 -6.41 -7.11
C SER A 2 13.62 -7.00 -6.81
N GLY A 3 13.46 -7.63 -5.65
CA GLY A 3 12.25 -8.37 -5.22
C GLY A 3 11.08 -7.49 -4.81
N ARG A 4 10.97 -6.28 -5.37
CA ARG A 4 9.89 -5.33 -5.09
C ARG A 4 8.70 -5.64 -5.98
N LYS A 5 7.51 -5.75 -5.38
CA LYS A 5 6.28 -6.09 -6.10
C LYS A 5 5.41 -4.86 -6.23
N GLN A 6 4.84 -4.66 -7.41
CA GLN A 6 3.83 -3.63 -7.61
C GLN A 6 2.56 -4.05 -6.88
N VAL A 7 2.03 -3.15 -6.05
CA VAL A 7 0.81 -3.40 -5.29
C VAL A 7 -0.19 -2.26 -5.46
N ILE A 8 -1.45 -2.58 -5.20
CA ILE A 8 -2.55 -1.62 -5.12
C ILE A 8 -3.09 -1.74 -3.70
N ILE A 9 -3.14 -0.62 -2.99
CA ILE A 9 -3.67 -0.57 -1.64
C ILE A 9 -5.06 0.02 -1.69
N ARG A 10 -6.02 -0.73 -1.16
CA ARG A 10 -7.41 -0.30 -0.97
C ARG A 10 -7.68 -0.28 0.52
N PHE A 11 -8.53 0.63 0.94
CA PHE A 11 -8.93 0.73 2.32
C PHE A 11 -10.42 0.44 2.44
N THR A 12 -10.83 0.01 3.61
CA THR A 12 -12.20 0.17 4.08
C THR A 12 -12.36 1.60 4.63
N PRO A 13 -13.59 2.12 4.76
CA PRO A 13 -13.82 3.45 5.33
C PRO A 13 -13.17 3.61 6.72
N GLU A 14 -13.39 2.62 7.60
CA GLU A 14 -12.84 2.61 8.97
C GLU A 14 -11.32 2.43 8.98
N GLY A 15 -10.78 1.57 8.10
CA GLY A 15 -9.34 1.36 7.97
C GLY A 15 -8.61 2.58 7.43
N PHE A 16 -9.23 3.37 6.55
CA PHE A 16 -8.65 4.63 6.07
C PHE A 16 -8.55 5.64 7.23
N GLU A 17 -9.63 5.85 7.99
CA GLU A 17 -9.62 6.79 9.11
C GLU A 17 -8.60 6.42 10.20
N GLN A 18 -8.31 5.13 10.39
CA GLN A 18 -7.39 4.66 11.42
C GLN A 18 -5.94 4.46 10.96
N HIS A 19 -5.72 4.18 9.68
CA HIS A 19 -4.43 3.69 9.19
C HIS A 19 -3.87 4.45 7.97
N ASP A 20 -4.53 5.49 7.47
CA ASP A 20 -4.01 6.30 6.35
C ASP A 20 -2.56 6.77 6.58
N GLU A 21 -2.32 7.48 7.68
CA GLU A 21 -0.97 7.99 8.03
C GLU A 21 0.04 6.85 8.22
N VAL A 22 -0.39 5.71 8.76
CA VAL A 22 0.46 4.54 8.98
C VAL A 22 0.89 3.93 7.65
N VAL A 23 -0.05 3.78 6.71
CA VAL A 23 0.25 3.27 5.37
C VAL A 23 1.18 4.21 4.61
N LEU A 24 0.92 5.52 4.66
CA LEU A 24 1.80 6.52 4.05
C LEU A 24 3.22 6.45 4.60
N ASN A 25 3.37 6.31 5.92
CA ASN A 25 4.68 6.14 6.55
C ASN A 25 5.38 4.87 6.10
N ILE A 26 4.69 3.71 6.06
CA ILE A 26 5.28 2.45 5.59
C ILE A 26 5.78 2.57 4.15
N ILE A 27 5.00 3.19 3.26
CA ILE A 27 5.39 3.39 1.86
C ILE A 27 6.61 4.30 1.78
N LYS A 28 6.62 5.40 2.54
CA LYS A 28 7.72 6.36 2.56
C LYS A 28 9.00 5.74 3.11
N GLU A 29 8.93 4.98 4.20
CA GLU A 29 10.09 4.28 4.77
C GLU A 29 10.67 3.24 3.80
N ASP A 30 9.83 2.57 3.01
CA ASP A 30 10.28 1.52 2.08
C ASP A 30 10.83 2.07 0.76
N THR A 31 10.24 3.18 0.27
CA THR A 31 10.47 3.69 -1.08
C THR A 31 11.12 5.07 -1.14
N ASP A 32 11.34 5.68 0.03
CA ASP A 32 11.89 7.04 0.20
C ASP A 32 11.07 8.12 -0.53
N THR A 33 9.81 7.83 -0.85
CA THR A 33 8.91 8.75 -1.55
C THR A 33 7.49 8.67 -1.00
N ASP A 34 6.87 9.84 -0.91
CA ASP A 34 5.43 10.02 -0.61
C ASP A 34 4.64 10.45 -1.85
N GLN A 35 5.30 10.58 -3.01
CA GLN A 35 4.66 10.94 -4.26
C GLN A 35 4.32 9.69 -5.07
N PHE A 36 3.04 9.33 -5.03
CA PHE A 36 2.50 8.25 -5.83
C PHE A 36 1.08 8.56 -6.31
N PHE A 37 0.62 7.77 -7.28
CA PHE A 37 -0.70 7.99 -7.85
C PHE A 37 -1.78 7.49 -6.89
N SER A 38 -2.69 8.38 -6.50
CA SER A 38 -3.91 8.03 -5.76
C SER A 38 -5.14 8.26 -6.62
N LYS A 39 -6.02 7.27 -6.71
CA LYS A 39 -7.35 7.46 -7.32
C LYS A 39 -8.21 8.30 -6.38
N PRO A 40 -8.88 9.36 -6.87
CA PRO A 40 -9.83 10.14 -6.08
C PRO A 40 -11.14 9.35 -5.93
N SER A 41 -11.15 8.39 -5.01
CA SER A 41 -12.33 7.65 -4.54
C SER A 41 -12.43 7.80 -3.02
N PHE A 42 -13.59 7.48 -2.44
CA PHE A 42 -13.74 7.40 -0.99
C PHE A 42 -14.09 5.95 -0.60
N PRO A 43 -13.20 5.24 0.12
CA PRO A 43 -11.82 5.61 0.45
C PRO A 43 -10.88 5.64 -0.79
N PRO A 44 -9.76 6.38 -0.75
CA PRO A 44 -8.84 6.51 -1.88
C PRO A 44 -8.12 5.20 -2.15
N ILE A 45 -7.79 4.95 -3.42
CA ILE A 45 -6.99 3.79 -3.81
C ILE A 45 -5.58 4.26 -4.11
N TYR A 46 -4.60 3.69 -3.40
CA TYR A 46 -3.20 4.03 -3.54
C TYR A 46 -2.50 3.08 -4.49
N HIS A 47 -1.73 3.68 -5.41
CA HIS A 47 -0.84 2.99 -6.32
C HIS A 47 0.61 3.38 -5.98
N PRO A 48 1.14 2.90 -4.84
CA PRO A 48 2.51 3.19 -4.46
C PRO A 48 3.50 2.59 -5.47
N PRO A 49 4.75 3.07 -5.47
CA PRO A 49 5.84 2.38 -6.16
C PRO A 49 6.02 0.93 -5.67
N PRO A 50 6.77 0.10 -6.41
CA PRO A 50 6.99 -1.29 -6.04
C PRO A 50 7.54 -1.42 -4.61
N LEU A 51 6.79 -2.10 -3.74
CA LEU A 51 7.13 -2.27 -2.34
C LEU A 51 7.91 -3.56 -2.09
N THR A 52 8.73 -3.58 -1.05
CA THR A 52 9.36 -4.82 -0.58
C THR A 52 8.32 -5.76 0.04
N GLN A 53 8.65 -7.05 0.10
CA GLN A 53 7.80 -8.06 0.76
C GLN A 53 7.56 -7.73 2.24
N GLU A 54 8.52 -7.08 2.92
CA GLU A 54 8.39 -6.65 4.31
C GLU A 54 7.34 -5.55 4.46
N ALA A 55 7.39 -4.51 3.62
CA ALA A 55 6.38 -3.45 3.62
C ALA A 55 4.98 -4.00 3.29
N ILE A 56 4.87 -4.89 2.30
CA ILE A 56 3.60 -5.56 1.94
C ILE A 56 3.05 -6.35 3.13
N THR A 57 3.91 -7.04 3.88
CA THR A 57 3.49 -7.82 5.05
C THR A 57 2.98 -6.93 6.18
N LYS A 58 3.65 -5.78 6.43
CA LYS A 58 3.18 -4.77 7.39
C LYS A 58 1.82 -4.20 7.00
N LEU A 59 1.63 -3.86 5.72
CA LEU A 59 0.38 -3.30 5.22
C LEU A 59 -0.78 -4.31 5.33
N LYS A 60 -0.53 -5.58 5.02
CA LYS A 60 -1.53 -6.66 5.17
C LYS A 60 -1.89 -6.99 6.62
N ALA A 61 -1.07 -6.56 7.58
CA ALA A 61 -1.34 -6.76 9.00
C ALA A 61 -2.25 -5.66 9.58
N LEU A 62 -2.53 -4.59 8.83
CA LEU A 62 -3.42 -3.52 9.23
C LEU A 62 -4.88 -3.93 8.96
N ASP A 63 -5.75 -3.72 9.94
CA ASP A 63 -7.16 -4.08 9.81
C ASP A 63 -7.86 -3.09 8.87
N GLY A 64 -8.65 -3.60 7.93
CA GLY A 64 -9.31 -2.75 6.94
C GLY A 64 -8.39 -2.18 5.85
N VAL A 65 -7.19 -2.75 5.64
CA VAL A 65 -6.28 -2.46 4.51
C VAL A 65 -6.13 -3.69 3.61
N ASP A 66 -6.58 -3.56 2.35
CA ASP A 66 -6.49 -4.58 1.32
C ASP A 66 -5.32 -4.32 0.37
N VAL A 67 -4.33 -5.21 0.38
CA VAL A 67 -3.14 -5.12 -0.48
C VAL A 67 -3.21 -6.13 -1.61
N ILE A 68 -3.46 -5.65 -2.83
CA ILE A 68 -3.56 -6.45 -4.04
C ILE A 68 -2.21 -6.41 -4.77
N ILE A 69 -1.57 -7.56 -4.93
CA ILE A 69 -0.30 -7.67 -5.64
C ILE A 69 -0.60 -7.78 -7.14
N ALA A 70 -0.05 -6.88 -7.96
CA ALA A 70 -0.32 -6.79 -9.39
C ALA A 70 0.54 -7.75 -10.25
N GLN A 71 1.42 -8.54 -9.63
CA GLN A 71 2.22 -9.55 -10.32
C GLN A 71 1.56 -10.91 -10.17
N GLY A 72 1.20 -11.48 -11.32
CA GLY A 72 0.55 -12.77 -11.47
C GLY A 72 1.34 -13.91 -10.86
N GLU A 73 0.58 -14.95 -10.53
CA GLU A 73 1.04 -16.30 -10.22
C GLU A 73 2.08 -16.75 -11.27
N ASP A 74 3.23 -17.22 -10.78
CA ASP A 74 4.09 -18.16 -11.51
C ASP A 74 3.86 -19.54 -10.89
#